data_AF-A5Z9R2-F1
#
_entry.id   AF-A5Z9R2-F1
#
_cell.length_a   1.000
_cell.length_b   1.000
_cell.length_c   1.000
_cell.angle_alpha   90.00
_cell.angle_beta   90.00
_cell.angle_gamma   90.00
#
_symmetry.space_group_name_H-M   'P 1'
#
loop_
_entity.id
_entity.type
_entity.pdbx_description
1 polymer ?
#
loop_
_entity_poly.entity_id
_entity_poly.type
_entity_poly.pdbx_seq_one_letter_code
_entity_poly.pdbx_strand_id
1 'polypeptide(L)' 'MAEKFNHIAYICSYCGARQVKSAGSGRPAPGTCARKGKTRDGRSKPHTWVIDKKF' A
#
# COMPACT_ATOMS: atom_id res chain seq x y z
N MET A 1 2.41 20.68 20.76
CA MET A 1 2.57 19.21 20.62
C MET A 1 3.42 18.96 19.39
N ALA A 2 4.58 18.31 19.50
CA ALA A 2 5.42 18.02 18.33
C ALA A 2 4.78 16.89 17.53
N GLU A 3 3.92 17.23 16.58
CA GLU A 3 3.40 16.29 15.60
C GLU A 3 4.55 15.87 14.69
N LYS A 4 5.30 14.85 15.12
CA LYS A 4 6.17 14.10 14.23
C LYS A 4 5.26 13.51 13.17
N PHE A 5 5.14 14.18 12.02
CA PHE A 5 4.51 13.62 10.82
C PHE A 5 5.35 12.44 10.38
N ASN A 6 5.17 11.31 11.05
CA ASN A 6 5.87 10.07 10.75
C ASN A 6 5.22 9.56 9.47
N HIS A 7 5.74 9.98 8.33
CA HIS A 7 5.25 9.51 7.04
C HIS A 7 5.65 8.04 6.89
N ILE A 8 4.67 7.17 6.70
CA ILE A 8 4.86 5.76 6.45
C ILE A 8 4.77 5.55 4.94
N ALA A 9 5.87 5.08 4.35
CA ALA A 9 5.86 4.61 2.98
C ALA A 9 5.26 3.19 2.94
N TYR A 10 4.23 3.01 2.14
CA TYR A 10 3.66 1.71 1.82
C TYR A 10 4.03 1.35 0.39
N ILE A 11 4.55 0.15 0.20
CA ILE A 11 4.86 -0.39 -1.12
C ILE A 11 4.03 -1.66 -1.36
N CYS A 12 3.54 -1.83 -2.58
CA CYS A 12 2.87 -3.06 -2.95
C CYS A 12 3.92 -4.10 -3.37
N SER A 13 4.01 -5.21 -2.64
CA SER A 13 5.01 -6.27 -2.91
C SER A 13 4.86 -6.94 -4.28
N TYR A 14 3.71 -6.79 -4.96
CA TYR A 14 3.43 -7.46 -6.24
C TYR A 14 3.65 -6.56 -7.46
N CYS A 15 3.20 -5.30 -7.41
CA CYS A 15 3.33 -4.36 -8.53
C CYS A 15 4.38 -3.27 -8.31
N GLY A 16 4.92 -3.13 -7.10
CA GLY A 16 5.86 -2.05 -6.77
C GLY A 16 5.21 -0.67 -6.61
N ALA A 17 3.87 -0.57 -6.65
CA ALA A 17 3.19 0.69 -6.38
C ALA A 17 3.61 1.24 -5.00
N ARG A 18 3.94 2.53 -4.91
CA ARG A 18 4.30 3.19 -3.64
C ARG A 18 3.27 4.25 -3.27
N GLN A 19 2.90 4.31 -2.00
CA GLN A 19 2.01 5.32 -1.42
C GLN A 19 2.61 5.77 -0.09
N VAL A 20 2.89 7.06 0.04
CA VAL A 20 3.33 7.65 1.30
C VAL A 20 2.10 8.21 2.01
N LYS A 21 1.88 7.81 3.26
CA LYS A 21 0.78 8.32 4.09
C LYS A 21 1.30 8.77 5.44
N SER A 22 0.64 9.74 6.05
CA SER A 22 0.90 10.10 7.45
C SER A 22 0.57 8.92 8.37
N ALA A 23 1.38 8.66 9.40
CA ALA A 23 1.16 7.54 10.34
C ALA A 23 -0.25 7.49 10.95
N GLY A 24 -0.91 8.65 11.11
CA GLY A 24 -2.29 8.73 11.60
C GLY A 24 -3.39 8.44 10.57
N SER A 25 -3.07 8.37 9.27
CA SER A 25 -4.05 8.18 8.18
C SER A 25 -4.33 6.71 7.82
N GLY A 26 -3.68 5.76 8.49
CA GLY A 26 -3.88 4.32 8.27
C GLY A 26 -3.36 3.80 6.93
N ARG A 27 -3.74 2.56 6.59
CA ARG A 27 -3.27 1.87 5.38
C ARG A 27 -3.81 2.52 4.09
N PRO A 28 -3.08 2.44 2.95
CA PRO A 28 -3.57 2.94 1.67
C PRO A 28 -4.76 2.13 1.16
N ALA A 29 -5.54 2.71 0.25
CA ALA A 29 -6.67 2.03 -0.36
C ALA A 29 -6.18 0.77 -1.09
N PRO A 30 -6.81 -0.41 -0.87
CA PRO A 30 -6.35 -1.67 -1.46
C PRO A 30 -6.40 -1.65 -2.98
N GLY A 31 -7.26 -0.82 -3.60
CA GLY A 31 -7.28 -0.62 -5.06
C GLY A 31 -7.30 -1.93 -5.86
N THR A 32 -6.75 -1.88 -7.08
CA THR A 32 -6.64 -3.04 -7.97
C THR A 32 -5.20 -3.22 -8.44
N CYS A 33 -4.57 -4.35 -8.10
CA CYS A 33 -3.18 -4.62 -8.46
C CYS A 33 -3.08 -5.32 -9.81
N ALA A 34 -2.75 -4.56 -10.87
CA ALA A 34 -2.62 -5.07 -12.24
C ALA A 34 -1.66 -6.27 -12.38
N ARG A 35 -0.58 -6.31 -11.58
CA ARG A 35 0.44 -7.38 -11.63
C ARG A 35 0.07 -8.66 -10.89
N LYS A 36 -0.93 -8.61 -10.01
CA LYS A 36 -1.29 -9.76 -9.14
C LYS A 36 -2.26 -10.74 -9.83
N GLY A 37 -2.64 -10.42 -11.07
CA GLY A 37 -3.58 -11.22 -11.85
C GLY A 37 -5.01 -11.14 -11.33
N LYS A 38 -5.87 -11.95 -11.95
CA LYS A 38 -7.27 -12.13 -11.54
C LYS A 38 -7.37 -13.27 -10.54
N THR A 39 -8.27 -13.16 -9.56
CA THR A 39 -8.70 -14.29 -8.73
C THR A 39 -9.35 -15.34 -9.61
N ARG A 40 -9.53 -16.55 -9.08
CA ARG A 40 -10.25 -17.63 -9.75
C ARG A 40 -11.66 -17.22 -10.19
N ASP A 41 -12.24 -16.23 -9.51
CA ASP A 41 -13.54 -15.60 -9.79
C ASP A 41 -13.47 -14.47 -10.83
N GLY A 42 -12.34 -14.27 -11.49
CA GLY A 42 -12.15 -13.24 -12.52
C GLY A 42 -11.94 -11.81 -11.99
N ARG A 43 -11.91 -11.61 -10.66
CA ARG A 43 -11.74 -10.28 -10.04
C ARG A 43 -10.27 -9.93 -9.93
N SER A 44 -9.87 -8.71 -10.26
CA SER A 44 -8.49 -8.29 -10.07
C SER A 44 -8.12 -8.28 -8.58
N LYS A 45 -6.98 -8.87 -8.21
CA LYS A 45 -6.58 -8.92 -6.79
C LYS A 45 -6.20 -7.51 -6.31
N PRO A 46 -6.56 -7.13 -5.07
CA PRO A 46 -6.15 -5.85 -4.51
C PRO A 46 -4.63 -5.79 -4.26
N HIS A 47 -4.11 -4.58 -4.14
CA HIS A 47 -2.75 -4.33 -3.70
C HIS A 47 -2.52 -4.89 -2.30
N THR A 48 -1.41 -5.61 -2.16
CA THR A 48 -0.90 -6.00 -0.85
C THR A 48 0.13 -4.96 -0.43
N TRP A 49 -0.33 -3.96 0.32
CA TRP A 49 0.50 -2.92 0.91
C TRP A 49 1.33 -3.49 2.05
N VAL A 50 2.65 -3.36 1.94
CA VAL A 50 3.60 -3.61 3.02
C VAL A 50 4.25 -2.28 3.39
N ILE A 51 4.65 -2.14 4.65
CA ILE A 51 5.35 -0.94 5.12
C ILE A 51 6.80 -1.05 4.65
N ASP A 52 7.25 -0.07 3.89
CA ASP A 52 8.66 0.10 3.58
C ASP A 52 9.35 0.68 4.82
N LYS A 53 9.94 -0.21 5.64
CA LYS A 53 10.65 0.18 6.88
C LYS A 53 12.00 0.88 6.61
N LYS A 54 12.34 1.09 5.34
CA LYS A 54 13.57 1.75 4.90
C LYS A 54 13.39 3.28 4.81
N PHE A 55 12.17 3.77 5.05
CA PHE A 55 11.79 5.18 5.09
C PHE A 55 11.82 5.75 6.51
#